data_AF-A0A1S6HGD1-F1
#
_entry.id   AF-A0A1S6HGD1-F1
#
_cell.length_a   1.000
_cell.length_b   1.000
_cell.length_c   1.000
_cell.angle_alpha   90.00
_cell.angle_beta   90.00
_cell.angle_gamma   90.00
#
_symmetry.space_group_name_H-M   'P 1'
#
loop_
_entity.id
_entity.type
_entity.pdbx_description
1 polymer ?
#
loop_
_entity_poly.entity_id
_entity_poly.type
_entity_poly.pdbx_seq_one_letter_code
_entity_poly.pdbx_strand_id
1 'polypeptide(L)'
;MVKRTKRLEKGIESIKEEIEEHFLKLSEDIINKNKYLAGYHTKEIELSLMDALQEKIAQLGKSEEYSYLLEEYKSLLEEYKEKINKLEE
;
A
#
# COMPACT_ATOMS: atom_id res chain seq x y z
N MET A 1 27.83 -0.01 -7.40
CA MET A 1 26.90 -0.42 -6.32
C MET A 1 26.05 0.74 -5.80
N VAL A 2 26.65 1.83 -5.29
CA VAL A 2 25.92 2.98 -4.69
C VAL A 2 24.81 3.58 -5.58
N LYS A 3 25.01 3.70 -6.90
CA LYS A 3 23.99 4.21 -7.83
C LYS A 3 22.74 3.30 -7.92
N ARG A 4 22.90 1.98 -7.77
CA ARG A 4 21.80 1.01 -7.83
C ARG A 4 21.00 1.04 -6.53
N THR A 5 21.68 1.05 -5.39
CA THR A 5 21.07 1.19 -4.05
C THR A 5 20.21 2.46 -3.98
N LYS A 6 20.77 3.63 -4.33
CA LYS A 6 20.01 4.90 -4.35
C LYS A 6 18.81 4.88 -5.28
N ARG A 7 18.87 4.13 -6.38
CA ARG A 7 17.75 3.99 -7.32
C ARG A 7 16.63 3.12 -6.72
N LEU A 8 17.00 2.03 -6.04
CA LEU A 8 16.06 1.17 -5.34
C LEU A 8 15.39 1.92 -4.19
N GLU A 9 16.16 2.64 -3.37
CA GLU A 9 15.62 3.48 -2.28
C GLU A 9 14.61 4.51 -2.80
N LYS A 10 14.93 5.23 -3.89
CA LYS A 10 13.97 6.14 -4.53
C LYS A 10 12.72 5.42 -5.04
N GLY A 11 12.89 4.23 -5.62
CA GLY A 11 11.76 3.45 -6.11
C GLY A 11 10.88 2.90 -4.99
N ILE A 12 11.46 2.59 -3.83
CA ILE A 12 10.72 2.23 -2.62
C ILE A 12 9.93 3.43 -2.12
N GLU A 13 10.55 4.61 -2.04
CA GLU A 13 9.88 5.82 -1.57
C GLU A 13 8.71 6.21 -2.47
N SER A 14 8.89 6.18 -3.80
CA SER A 14 7.79 6.47 -4.73
C SER A 14 6.62 5.49 -4.60
N ILE A 15 6.88 4.20 -4.33
CA ILE A 15 5.80 3.24 -4.11
C ILE A 15 5.09 3.50 -2.77
N LYS A 16 5.83 3.89 -1.72
CA LYS A 16 5.24 4.27 -0.43
C LYS A 16 4.30 5.47 -0.59
N GLU A 17 4.76 6.51 -1.28
CA GLU A 17 3.95 7.69 -1.58
C GLU A 17 2.67 7.31 -2.35
N GLU A 18 2.77 6.42 -3.34
CA GLU A 18 1.62 5.93 -4.11
C GLU A 18 0.64 5.12 -3.25
N ILE A 19 1.13 4.25 -2.37
CA ILE A 19 0.29 3.50 -1.40
C ILE A 19 -0.46 4.48 -0.48
N GLU A 20 0.24 5.48 0.05
CA GLU A 20 -0.36 6.49 0.94
C GLU A 20 -1.44 7.30 0.22
N GLU A 21 -1.21 7.70 -1.03
CA GLU A 21 -2.23 8.33 -1.86
C GLU A 21 -3.46 7.44 -2.07
N HIS A 22 -3.25 6.14 -2.31
CA HIS A 22 -4.35 5.19 -2.44
C HIS A 22 -5.14 5.05 -1.15
N PHE A 23 -4.48 5.05 0.02
CA PHE A 23 -5.17 5.05 1.32
C PHE A 23 -5.99 6.32 1.56
N LEU A 24 -5.48 7.49 1.15
CA LEU A 24 -6.23 8.74 1.23
C LEU A 24 -7.50 8.68 0.38
N LYS A 25 -7.38 8.28 -0.89
CA LYS A 25 -8.53 8.12 -1.80
C LYS A 25 -9.51 7.08 -1.28
N LEU A 26 -9.01 5.96 -0.75
CA LEU A 26 -9.82 4.91 -0.13
C LEU A 26 -10.67 5.44 1.04
N SER A 27 -10.06 6.26 1.90
CA SER A 27 -10.76 6.92 3.00
C SER A 27 -11.87 7.84 2.50
N GLU A 28 -11.59 8.67 1.51
CA GLU A 28 -12.59 9.55 0.87
C GLU A 28 -13.73 8.76 0.24
N ASP A 29 -13.43 7.68 -0.47
CA ASP A 29 -14.45 6.83 -1.10
C ASP A 29 -15.36 6.16 -0.07
N ILE A 30 -14.81 5.72 1.07
CA ILE A 30 -15.61 5.15 2.16
C ILE A 30 -16.52 6.20 2.78
N ILE A 31 -16.01 7.42 3.02
CA ILE A 31 -16.81 8.56 3.51
C ILE A 31 -17.95 8.87 2.53
N ASN A 32 -17.66 8.85 1.23
CA ASN A 32 -18.63 9.09 0.15
C ASN A 32 -19.51 7.87 -0.16
N LYS A 33 -19.35 6.76 0.59
CA LYS A 33 -20.03 5.47 0.37
C LYS A 33 -19.86 4.91 -1.05
N ASN A 34 -18.78 5.27 -1.74
CA ASN A 34 -18.46 4.79 -3.07
C ASN A 34 -17.72 3.45 -3.01
N LYS A 35 -18.47 2.37 -2.81
CA LYS A 35 -17.92 1.01 -2.68
C LYS A 35 -17.08 0.57 -3.87
N TYR A 36 -17.46 0.98 -5.08
CA TYR A 36 -16.77 0.57 -6.29
C TYR A 36 -15.34 1.12 -6.33
N LEU A 37 -15.17 2.43 -6.10
CA LEU A 37 -13.85 3.05 -6.09
C LEU A 37 -13.03 2.62 -4.87
N ALA A 38 -13.66 2.48 -3.70
CA ALA A 38 -12.99 1.91 -2.52
C ALA A 38 -12.43 0.50 -2.78
N GLY A 39 -13.21 -0.36 -3.44
CA GLY A 39 -12.77 -1.70 -3.83
C GLY A 39 -11.65 -1.69 -4.89
N TYR A 40 -11.66 -0.71 -5.80
CA TYR A 40 -10.57 -0.50 -6.75
C TYR A 40 -9.27 -0.15 -6.04
N HIS A 41 -9.27 0.85 -5.16
CA HIS A 41 -8.06 1.26 -4.44
C HIS A 41 -7.53 0.17 -3.50
N THR A 42 -8.42 -0.60 -2.88
CA THR A 42 -8.02 -1.75 -2.05
C THR A 42 -7.22 -2.77 -2.88
N LYS A 43 -7.68 -3.09 -4.09
CA LYS A 43 -7.00 -4.04 -4.99
C LYS A 43 -5.66 -3.51 -5.49
N GLU A 44 -5.58 -2.23 -5.84
CA GLU A 44 -4.31 -1.60 -6.26
C GLU A 44 -3.26 -1.66 -5.15
N ILE A 45 -3.64 -1.36 -3.90
CA ILE A 45 -2.73 -1.49 -2.76
C ILE A 45 -2.30 -2.95 -2.61
N GLU A 46 -3.25 -3.88 -2.52
CA GLU A 46 -2.98 -5.28 -2.17
C GLU A 46 -2.17 -6.04 -3.22
N LEU A 47 -2.53 -5.91 -4.50
CA LEU A 47 -2.00 -6.77 -5.57
C LEU A 47 -0.90 -6.12 -6.39
N SER A 48 -0.91 -4.79 -6.52
CA SER A 48 0.07 -4.09 -7.37
C SER A 48 1.19 -3.50 -6.52
N LEU A 49 0.84 -2.65 -5.55
CA LEU A 49 1.80 -1.80 -4.87
C LEU A 49 2.54 -2.52 -3.75
N MET A 50 1.84 -3.32 -2.94
CA MET A 50 2.45 -4.10 -1.88
C MET A 50 3.47 -5.11 -2.40
N ASP A 51 3.13 -5.84 -3.47
CA ASP A 51 4.04 -6.80 -4.11
C ASP A 51 5.27 -6.09 -4.71
N ALA A 52 5.05 -4.99 -5.43
CA ALA A 52 6.15 -4.21 -6.01
C ALA A 52 7.08 -3.62 -4.93
N LEU A 53 6.52 -3.17 -3.80
CA LEU A 53 7.27 -2.68 -2.65
C LEU A 53 8.12 -3.79 -2.05
N GLN A 54 7.51 -4.95 -1.78
CA GLN A 54 8.18 -6.12 -1.21
C GLN A 54 9.33 -6.61 -2.11
N GLU A 55 9.12 -6.68 -3.43
CA GLU A 55 10.16 -7.05 -4.39
C GLU A 55 11.35 -6.08 -4.37
N LYS A 56 11.09 -4.77 -4.34
CA LYS A 56 12.19 -3.77 -4.31
C LYS A 56 12.97 -3.81 -3.00
N ILE A 57 12.28 -3.98 -1.87
CA ILE A 57 12.90 -4.15 -0.56
C ILE A 57 13.79 -5.40 -0.55
N ALA A 58 13.30 -6.52 -1.09
CA ALA A 58 14.06 -7.75 -1.21
C ALA A 58 15.32 -7.57 -2.08
N GLN A 59 15.21 -6.85 -3.20
CA GLN A 59 16.35 -6.50 -4.05
C GLN A 59 17.37 -5.59 -3.36
N LEU A 60 16.93 -4.76 -2.41
CA LEU A 60 17.79 -3.91 -1.59
C LEU A 60 18.48 -4.69 -0.47
N GLY A 61 17.99 -5.89 -0.13
CA GLY A 61 18.50 -6.73 0.94
C GLY A 61 18.13 -6.23 2.34
N LYS A 62 17.03 -5.48 2.45
CA LYS A 62 16.59 -4.80 3.69
C LYS A 62 15.25 -5.32 4.22
N SER A 63 14.86 -6.54 3.91
CA SER A 63 13.54 -7.08 4.27
C SER A 63 13.21 -6.99 5.76
N GLU A 64 14.19 -7.18 6.65
CA GLU A 64 13.99 -7.03 8.10
C GLU A 64 13.75 -5.58 8.53
N GLU A 65 14.35 -4.59 7.85
CA GLU A 65 14.20 -3.17 8.18
C GLU A 65 12.80 -2.65 7.83
N TYR A 66 12.15 -3.23 6.83
CA TYR A 66 10.84 -2.81 6.33
C TYR A 66 9.69 -3.76 6.68
N SER A 67 9.95 -4.81 7.47
CA SER A 67 8.91 -5.79 7.85
C SER A 67 7.74 -5.10 8.58
N TYR A 68 8.06 -4.22 9.53
CA TYR A 68 7.08 -3.45 10.28
C TYR A 68 6.20 -2.58 9.38
N LEU A 69 6.80 -1.90 8.40
CA LEU A 69 6.06 -1.07 7.44
C LEU A 69 5.07 -1.89 6.61
N LEU A 70 5.50 -3.07 6.14
CA LEU A 70 4.65 -3.96 5.36
C LEU A 70 3.49 -4.54 6.21
N GLU A 71 3.75 -4.84 7.48
CA GLU A 71 2.71 -5.27 8.42
C GLU A 71 1.72 -4.14 8.72
N GLU A 72 2.20 -2.91 8.90
CA GLU A 72 1.37 -1.73 9.13
C GLU A 72 0.42 -1.48 7.94
N TYR A 73 0.93 -1.50 6.71
CA TYR A 73 0.09 -1.35 5.52
C TYR A 73 -0.93 -2.49 5.37
N LYS A 74 -0.57 -3.74 5.69
CA LYS A 74 -1.53 -4.86 5.70
C LYS A 74 -2.64 -4.67 6.72
N SER A 75 -2.27 -4.30 7.95
CA SER A 75 -3.23 -4.06 9.03
C SER A 75 -4.19 -2.93 8.66
N LEU A 76 -3.66 -1.81 8.16
CA LEU A 76 -4.46 -0.68 7.75
C LEU A 76 -5.42 -1.03 6.61
N LEU A 77 -4.97 -1.80 5.63
CA LEU A 77 -5.80 -2.26 4.53
C LEU A 77 -6.95 -3.15 5.02
N GLU A 78 -6.71 -4.03 5.98
CA GLU A 78 -7.74 -4.89 6.56
C GLU A 78 -8.81 -4.06 7.29
N GLU A 79 -8.41 -3.04 8.05
CA GLU A 79 -9.35 -2.11 8.68
C GLU A 79 -10.26 -1.42 7.65
N TYR A 80 -9.69 -1.02 6.50
CA TYR A 80 -10.48 -0.42 5.43
C TYR A 80 -11.41 -1.43 4.76
N LYS A 81 -10.97 -2.67 4.53
CA LYS A 81 -11.82 -3.76 4.02
C LYS A 81 -13.02 -4.00 4.93
N GLU A 82 -12.82 -4.02 6.26
CA GLU A 82 -13.91 -4.14 7.22
C GLU A 82 -14.90 -2.96 7.12
N LYS A 83 -14.39 -1.72 7.01
CA LYS A 83 -15.22 -0.53 6.84
C LYS A 83 -16.05 -0.59 5.56
N ILE A 84 -15.46 -1.07 4.45
CA ILE A 84 -16.14 -1.24 3.16
C ILE A 84 -17.26 -2.28 3.27
N ASN A 85 -17.02 -3.41 3.96
CA ASN A 85 -18.03 -4.45 4.15
C ASN A 85 -19.21 -3.93 4.99
N LYS A 86 -18.94 -3.08 6.00
CA LYS A 86 -19.99 -2.42 6.81
C LYS A 86 -20.81 -1.36 6.04
N LEU A 87 -20.39 -0.97 4.83
CA LEU A 87 -21.24 -0.13 3.96
C LEU A 87 -22.43 -0.90 3.38
N GLU A 88 -22.46 -2.23 3.49
CA GLU A 88 -23.55 -3.09 3.00
C GLU A 88 -24.73 -3.23 3.98
N GLU A 89 -24.55 -2.88 5.26
CA GLU A 89 -25.57 -2.92 6.32
C GLU A 89 -26.34 -1.59 6.43
#